data_AF-A0A6P0UP58-F1
#
_entry.id   AF-A0A6P0UP58-F1
#
_cell.length_a   1.000
_cell.length_b   1.000
_cell.length_c   1.000
_cell.angle_alpha   90.00
_cell.angle_beta   90.00
_cell.angle_gamma   90.00
#
_symmetry.space_group_name_H-M   'P 1'
#
loop_
_entity.id
_entity.type
_entity.pdbx_description
1 polymer ?
#
loop_
_entity_poly.entity_id
_entity_poly.type
_entity_poly.pdbx_seq_one_letter_code
_entity_poly.pdbx_strand_id
1 'polypeptide(L)'
;MTMTQWLIFFIVIQIVHFLGTWKLYVKAGRKAWEAIVPIYNAIVLMQIINRPKWWVILLFIPIINLIMFPVIWVETIRSFGRNSRNDTILVILTLGFYIFYVNYALDVNYIEDRSLKPRTNTGEWVSSILFAIVAATMVHTYFMQPYVIPTSSLEKTLLVGDFLFVSKFHYGARTPMTTVAAPMVHDTIPVAKIKSYTNKPQLPYFRLPGFQNIKRNEIVVFSWPTDTVRFFRDRSNIHIQKPIDKKSNYVKRCVGIAGDSLELRDGYVYINGKRSDLPDRAKLQFSYSATTNGQTNYSSQYLYDRYDVNPGEGGMVSNNQLEFISLSEAAADRLQNNPSIIDVQRNISPKGSYDPRIFPHSNNFNWNQDNFGPIYIPQAGKSVALDLEVLPLYSRIIEEYEGNTLRVEGNQIFINDQLADSYTFKQDYYWMMGDNRHNSEDSRYWGYVPYDHVVGKPVFIWMSWDSNANGIMNKIRWERLFTTVGGEGKPVSYFKYFVILLGGWFLFSYIRKKRKKA
;
A
#
# COMPACT_ATOMS: atom_id res chain seq x y z
N MET A 1 -9.48 17.17 11.22
CA MET A 1 -9.21 18.26 12.18
C MET A 1 -8.20 19.18 11.53
N THR A 2 -8.33 20.50 11.70
CA THR A 2 -7.30 21.46 11.23
C THR A 2 -6.01 21.31 12.05
N MET A 3 -4.89 21.86 11.58
CA MET A 3 -3.63 21.88 12.36
C MET A 3 -3.82 22.53 13.74
N THR A 4 -4.60 23.61 13.80
CA THR A 4 -4.97 24.28 15.05
C THR A 4 -5.77 23.37 15.98
N GLN A 5 -6.73 22.61 15.46
CA GLN A 5 -7.50 21.66 16.27
C GLN A 5 -6.61 20.53 16.82
N TRP A 6 -5.64 20.05 16.03
CA TRP A 6 -4.65 19.08 16.49
C TRP A 6 -3.76 19.66 17.60
N LEU A 7 -3.28 20.90 17.45
CA LEU A 7 -2.50 21.58 18.48
C LEU A 7 -3.28 21.72 19.79
N ILE A 8 -4.54 22.17 19.73
CA ILE A 8 -5.42 22.27 20.92
C ILE A 8 -5.61 20.90 21.55
N PHE A 9 -5.88 19.86 20.75
CA PHE A 9 -6.04 18.50 21.24
C PHE A 9 -4.80 18.00 21.98
N PHE A 10 -3.60 18.24 21.43
CA PHE A 10 -2.35 17.89 22.10
C PHE A 10 -2.16 18.64 23.43
N ILE A 11 -2.47 19.95 23.48
CA ILE A 11 -2.39 20.74 24.72
C ILE A 11 -3.34 20.18 25.78
N VAL A 12 -4.58 19.87 25.42
CA VAL A 12 -5.55 19.26 26.34
C VAL A 12 -5.04 17.93 26.89
N ILE A 13 -4.49 17.05 26.04
CA ILE A 13 -3.88 15.79 26.48
C ILE A 13 -2.73 16.05 27.45
N GLN A 14 -1.87 17.04 27.19
CA GLN A 14 -0.76 17.37 28.09
C GLN A 14 -1.26 17.87 29.45
N ILE A 15 -2.31 18.69 29.49
CA ILE A 15 -2.92 19.14 30.75
C ILE A 15 -3.51 17.95 31.53
N VAL A 16 -4.26 17.07 30.86
CA VAL A 16 -4.81 15.86 31.50
C VAL A 16 -3.69 14.97 32.04
N HIS A 17 -2.63 14.77 31.26
CA HIS A 17 -1.46 13.98 31.70
C HIS A 17 -0.78 14.61 32.93
N PHE A 18 -0.53 15.93 32.89
CA PHE A 18 0.06 16.68 33.99
C PHE A 18 -0.78 16.53 35.27
N LEU A 19 -2.08 16.83 35.20
CA LEU A 19 -2.99 16.73 36.34
C LEU A 19 -3.05 15.33 36.93
N GLY A 20 -2.94 14.29 36.09
CA GLY A 20 -2.96 12.91 36.51
C GLY A 20 -1.65 12.42 37.15
N THR A 21 -0.51 13.08 36.92
CA THR A 21 0.81 12.50 37.26
C THR A 21 1.72 13.39 38.11
N TRP A 22 1.49 14.70 38.21
CA TRP A 22 2.46 15.61 38.84
C TRP A 22 2.80 15.27 40.30
N LYS A 23 1.86 14.75 41.12
CA LYS A 23 2.19 14.33 42.50
C LYS A 23 2.99 13.04 42.51
N LEU A 24 2.76 12.13 41.56
CA LEU A 24 3.59 10.94 41.38
C LEU A 24 5.05 11.32 41.06
N TYR A 25 5.27 12.37 40.26
CA TYR A 25 6.62 12.89 40.01
C TYR A 25 7.26 13.38 41.32
N VAL A 26 6.53 14.16 42.12
CA VAL A 26 7.01 14.61 43.43
C VAL A 26 7.34 13.44 44.36
N LYS A 27 6.48 12.42 44.40
CA LYS A 27 6.71 11.18 45.16
C LYS A 27 7.92 10.38 44.67
N ALA A 28 8.33 10.55 43.42
CA ALA A 28 9.54 9.97 42.84
C ALA A 28 10.78 10.90 42.96
N GLY A 29 10.73 11.93 43.81
CA GLY A 29 11.84 12.87 44.02
C GLY A 29 12.06 13.87 42.87
N ARG A 30 11.07 14.05 41.99
CA ARG A 30 11.10 14.99 40.87
C ARG A 30 10.34 16.29 41.16
N LYS A 31 10.61 17.35 40.40
CA LYS A 31 9.87 18.62 40.57
C LYS A 31 8.55 18.57 39.81
N ALA A 32 7.48 19.16 40.36
CA ALA A 32 6.15 19.12 39.76
C ALA A 32 6.10 19.70 38.33
N TRP A 33 6.85 20.78 38.06
CA TRP A 33 6.91 21.39 36.73
C TRP A 33 7.52 20.45 35.67
N GLU A 34 8.31 19.45 36.06
CA GLU A 34 8.88 18.50 35.11
C GLU A 34 7.78 17.66 34.45
N ALA A 35 6.60 17.54 35.06
CA ALA A 35 5.45 16.83 34.50
C ALA A 35 4.66 17.64 33.45
N ILE A 36 4.84 18.98 33.37
CA ILE A 36 4.07 19.84 32.45
C ILE A 36 4.78 20.11 31.14
N VAL A 37 6.11 20.14 31.13
CA VAL A 37 6.90 20.49 29.94
C VAL A 37 6.79 19.34 28.92
N PRO A 38 6.18 19.55 27.74
CA PRO A 38 6.01 18.48 26.76
C PRO A 38 7.34 17.86 26.35
N ILE A 39 7.34 16.56 26.04
CA ILE A 39 8.53 15.73 25.72
C ILE A 39 9.43 15.52 26.94
N TYR A 40 9.81 16.58 27.66
CA TYR A 40 10.63 16.47 28.86
C TYR A 40 9.92 15.64 29.95
N ASN A 41 8.61 15.87 30.14
CA ASN A 41 7.78 15.05 31.00
C ASN A 41 7.85 13.57 30.64
N ALA A 42 7.69 13.22 29.36
CA ALA A 42 7.77 11.85 28.90
C ALA A 42 9.16 11.23 29.14
N ILE A 43 10.25 11.99 28.96
CA ILE A 43 11.62 11.53 29.25
C ILE A 43 11.78 11.24 30.75
N VAL A 44 11.31 12.15 31.62
CA VAL A 44 11.37 11.98 33.08
C VAL A 44 10.48 10.80 33.51
N LEU A 45 9.29 10.65 32.93
CA LEU A 45 8.43 9.51 33.19
C LEU A 45 9.10 8.19 32.84
N MET A 46 9.81 8.10 31.70
CA MET A 46 10.55 6.90 31.33
C MET A 46 11.59 6.54 32.39
N GLN A 47 12.26 7.52 33.00
CA GLN A 47 13.19 7.28 34.10
C GLN A 47 12.46 6.77 35.35
N ILE A 48 11.34 7.40 35.72
CA ILE A 48 10.52 6.98 36.88
C ILE A 48 10.10 5.51 36.71
N ILE A 49 9.63 5.10 35.53
CA ILE A 49 9.17 3.72 35.28
C ILE A 49 10.29 2.73 34.90
N ASN A 50 11.55 3.14 35.00
CA ASN A 50 12.74 2.35 34.64
C ASN A 50 12.69 1.81 33.18
N ARG A 51 12.35 2.68 32.22
CA ARG A 51 12.31 2.38 30.78
C ARG A 51 13.32 3.24 30.02
N PRO A 52 13.81 2.77 28.86
CA PRO A 52 14.73 3.54 28.04
C PRO A 52 14.11 4.87 27.58
N LYS A 53 14.86 5.97 27.66
CA LYS A 53 14.39 7.31 27.23
C LYS A 53 13.93 7.35 25.77
N TRP A 54 14.50 6.50 24.91
CA TRP A 54 14.13 6.45 23.49
C TRP A 54 12.69 5.96 23.26
N TRP A 55 12.03 5.33 24.24
CA TRP A 55 10.61 4.95 24.15
C TRP A 55 9.70 6.16 23.93
N VAL A 56 10.14 7.36 24.32
CA VAL A 56 9.41 8.61 24.05
C VAL A 56 9.14 8.78 22.54
N ILE A 57 10.06 8.37 21.66
CA ILE A 57 9.88 8.43 20.21
C ILE A 57 8.65 7.61 19.78
N LEU A 58 8.45 6.43 20.38
CA LEU A 58 7.34 5.54 20.04
C LEU A 58 5.96 6.14 20.35
N LEU A 59 5.89 7.14 21.24
CA LEU A 59 4.65 7.85 21.60
C LEU A 59 4.20 8.86 20.55
N PHE A 60 5.11 9.23 19.64
CA PHE A 60 4.84 10.15 18.55
C PHE A 60 4.67 9.43 17.21
N ILE A 61 4.88 8.11 17.16
CA ILE A 61 4.66 7.31 15.96
C ILE A 61 3.19 6.88 15.92
N PRO A 62 2.39 7.32 14.93
CA PRO A 62 0.99 6.90 14.79
C PRO A 62 0.84 5.38 14.77
N ILE A 63 -0.27 4.89 15.36
CA ILE A 63 -0.60 3.47 15.62
C ILE A 63 0.26 2.85 16.73
N ILE A 64 1.57 3.07 16.72
CA ILE A 64 2.48 2.56 17.76
C ILE A 64 2.17 3.22 19.10
N ASN A 65 1.92 4.53 19.09
CA ASN A 65 1.55 5.29 20.27
C ASN A 65 0.31 4.71 20.99
N LEU A 66 -0.69 4.24 20.24
CA LEU A 66 -1.91 3.63 20.79
C LEU A 66 -1.64 2.34 21.58
N ILE A 67 -0.58 1.61 21.22
CA ILE A 67 -0.14 0.41 21.96
C ILE A 67 0.73 0.81 23.15
N MET A 68 1.58 1.83 22.97
CA MET A 68 2.54 2.26 23.99
C MET A 68 1.89 3.01 25.16
N PHE A 69 0.82 3.77 24.94
CA PHE A 69 0.13 4.48 26.04
C PHE A 69 -0.41 3.53 27.11
N PRO A 70 -1.18 2.46 26.79
CA PRO A 70 -1.59 1.46 27.78
C PRO A 70 -0.41 0.81 28.52
N VAL A 71 0.69 0.52 27.81
CA VAL A 71 1.91 0.00 28.44
C VAL A 71 2.41 0.98 29.48
N ILE A 72 2.60 2.25 29.11
CA ILE A 72 3.10 3.27 30.03
C ILE A 72 2.16 3.48 31.21
N TRP A 73 0.84 3.45 31.01
CA TRP A 73 -0.11 3.59 32.12
C TRP A 73 0.04 2.47 33.15
N VAL A 74 0.13 1.23 32.68
CA VAL A 74 0.37 0.04 33.53
C VAL A 74 1.73 0.12 34.22
N GLU A 75 2.77 0.55 33.50
CA GLU A 75 4.12 0.70 34.06
C GLU A 75 4.21 1.82 35.10
N THR A 76 3.44 2.90 34.91
CA THR A 76 3.36 4.02 35.86
C THR A 76 2.83 3.54 37.20
N ILE A 77 1.63 2.95 37.23
CA ILE A 77 1.02 2.52 38.50
C ILE A 77 1.85 1.43 39.22
N ARG A 78 2.52 0.54 38.45
CA ARG A 78 3.41 -0.50 39.00
C ARG A 78 4.64 0.07 39.71
N SER A 79 5.13 1.22 39.26
CA SER A 79 6.27 1.93 39.88
C SER A 79 5.89 2.59 41.21
N PHE A 80 4.59 2.67 41.51
CA PHE A 80 4.01 3.11 42.77
C PHE A 80 3.33 1.95 43.55
N GLY A 81 3.81 0.72 43.33
CA GLY A 81 3.39 -0.47 44.07
C GLY A 81 2.05 -1.10 43.64
N ARG A 82 1.34 -0.53 42.67
CA ARG A 82 0.05 -1.05 42.18
C ARG A 82 0.28 -2.05 41.05
N ASN A 83 0.34 -3.34 41.42
CA ASN A 83 0.75 -4.42 40.53
C ASN A 83 -0.27 -5.57 40.46
N SER A 84 -1.46 -5.40 41.04
CA SER A 84 -2.49 -6.43 40.98
C SER A 84 -3.11 -6.53 39.58
N ARG A 85 -3.78 -7.67 39.31
CA ARG A 85 -4.55 -7.85 38.07
C ARG A 85 -5.66 -6.82 37.96
N ASN A 86 -6.32 -6.48 39.08
CA ASN A 86 -7.39 -5.49 39.11
C ASN A 86 -6.86 -4.10 38.77
N ASP A 87 -5.71 -3.69 39.33
CA ASP A 87 -5.08 -2.40 39.00
C ASP A 87 -4.78 -2.30 37.50
N THR A 88 -4.28 -3.39 36.91
CA THR A 88 -3.98 -3.47 35.46
C THR A 88 -5.25 -3.36 34.62
N ILE A 89 -6.34 -4.04 35.01
CA ILE A 89 -7.62 -3.97 34.29
C ILE A 89 -8.22 -2.56 34.42
N LEU A 90 -8.25 -2.01 35.64
CA LEU A 90 -8.81 -0.69 35.91
C LEU A 90 -8.11 0.40 35.11
N VAL A 91 -6.77 0.40 35.08
CA VAL A 91 -6.04 1.43 34.34
C VAL A 91 -6.24 1.34 32.83
N ILE A 92 -6.40 0.14 32.27
CA ILE A 92 -6.65 -0.04 30.84
C ILE A 92 -8.09 0.36 30.49
N LEU A 93 -9.08 -0.14 31.22
CA LEU A 93 -10.49 0.14 30.94
C LEU A 93 -10.86 1.60 31.17
N THR A 94 -10.22 2.26 32.12
CA THR A 94 -10.40 3.71 32.35
C THR A 94 -9.52 4.57 31.46
N LEU A 95 -8.84 4.00 30.45
CA LEU A 95 -7.97 4.75 29.53
C LEU A 95 -6.92 5.62 30.26
N GLY A 96 -6.35 5.09 31.35
CA GLY A 96 -5.36 5.78 32.18
C GLY A 96 -5.94 6.63 33.31
N PHE A 97 -7.25 6.88 33.37
CA PHE A 97 -7.84 7.73 34.42
C PHE A 97 -7.69 7.13 35.84
N TYR A 98 -7.52 5.81 35.98
CA TYR A 98 -7.15 5.20 37.27
C TYR A 98 -5.86 5.78 37.88
N ILE A 99 -4.95 6.33 37.07
CA ILE A 99 -3.75 7.02 37.57
C ILE A 99 -4.12 8.23 38.45
N PHE A 100 -5.23 8.93 38.17
CA PHE A 100 -5.70 10.01 39.04
C PHE A 100 -6.05 9.49 40.44
N TYR A 101 -6.71 8.34 40.53
CA TYR A 101 -7.00 7.70 41.82
C TYR A 101 -5.70 7.37 42.58
N VAL A 102 -4.70 6.80 41.90
CA VAL A 102 -3.38 6.53 42.48
C VAL A 102 -2.64 7.81 42.90
N ASN A 103 -2.78 8.89 42.11
CA ASN A 103 -2.09 10.17 42.32
C ASN A 103 -2.69 10.99 43.48
N TYR A 104 -4.01 10.95 43.68
CA TYR A 104 -4.71 11.79 44.66
C TYR A 104 -5.27 11.05 45.86
N ALA A 105 -5.79 9.84 45.69
CA ALA A 105 -6.56 9.14 46.73
C ALA A 105 -5.74 8.09 47.49
N LEU A 106 -4.67 7.56 46.88
CA LEU A 106 -3.83 6.55 47.51
C LEU A 106 -2.54 7.15 48.08
N ASP A 107 -2.18 6.68 49.28
CA ASP A 107 -0.83 6.82 49.76
C ASP A 107 0.05 5.74 49.12
N VAL A 108 1.06 6.19 48.38
CA VAL A 108 1.90 5.31 47.55
C VAL A 108 3.33 5.77 47.61
N ASN A 109 4.25 4.81 47.71
CA ASN A 109 5.68 5.05 47.68
C ASN A 109 6.24 4.71 46.31
N TYR A 110 7.18 5.52 45.84
CA TYR A 110 7.94 5.24 44.64
C TYR A 110 8.89 4.06 44.88
N ILE A 111 8.90 3.11 43.96
CA ILE A 111 9.81 1.97 43.97
C ILE A 111 10.93 2.25 42.97
N GLU A 112 12.07 2.70 43.47
CA GLU A 112 13.28 2.94 42.67
C GLU A 112 13.80 1.63 42.06
N ASP A 113 14.32 1.70 40.83
CA ASP A 113 14.88 0.56 40.09
C ASP A 113 13.99 -0.69 40.04
N ARG A 114 12.67 -0.48 40.00
CA ARG A 114 11.68 -1.55 39.94
C ARG A 114 12.06 -2.56 38.86
N SER A 115 12.02 -3.85 39.19
CA SER A 115 12.25 -4.91 38.22
C SER A 115 11.26 -4.83 37.05
N LEU A 116 11.78 -5.06 35.86
CA LEU A 116 11.04 -5.03 34.59
C LEU A 116 10.56 -6.43 34.19
N LYS A 117 11.06 -7.46 34.86
CA LYS A 117 10.66 -8.84 34.61
C LYS A 117 9.23 -9.05 35.12
N PRO A 118 8.33 -9.56 34.27
CA PRO A 118 7.01 -9.97 34.72
C PRO A 118 7.12 -11.04 35.82
N ARG A 119 6.25 -10.96 36.83
CA ARG A 119 6.26 -11.87 37.99
C ARG A 119 5.66 -13.25 37.69
N THR A 120 4.98 -13.39 36.56
CA THR A 120 4.28 -14.60 36.16
C THR A 120 4.66 -15.00 34.75
N ASN A 121 4.66 -16.31 34.47
CA ASN A 121 4.92 -16.85 33.14
C ASN A 121 3.93 -16.28 32.10
N THR A 122 2.66 -16.12 32.48
CA THR A 122 1.66 -15.46 31.62
C THR A 122 2.03 -14.01 31.32
N GLY A 123 2.54 -13.26 32.30
CA GLY A 123 2.98 -11.88 32.09
C GLY A 123 4.20 -11.78 31.17
N GLU A 124 5.13 -12.74 31.25
CA GLU A 124 6.30 -12.83 30.37
C GLU A 124 5.88 -13.11 28.92
N TRP A 125 4.96 -14.05 28.74
CA TRP A 125 4.39 -14.35 27.42
C TRP A 125 3.64 -13.14 26.83
N VAL A 126 2.77 -12.48 27.60
CA VAL A 126 2.05 -11.28 27.17
C VAL A 126 3.02 -10.15 26.79
N SER A 127 4.04 -9.89 27.61
CA SER A 127 5.05 -8.86 27.34
C SER A 127 5.81 -9.13 26.04
N SER A 128 6.20 -10.39 25.81
CA SER A 128 6.93 -10.81 24.62
C SER A 128 6.09 -10.65 23.35
N ILE A 129 4.81 -11.03 23.41
CA ILE A 129 3.86 -10.84 22.31
C ILE A 129 3.61 -9.37 22.05
N LEU A 130 3.42 -8.56 23.09
CA LEU A 130 3.18 -7.14 22.93
C LEU A 130 4.36 -6.45 22.25
N PHE A 131 5.58 -6.78 22.65
CA PHE A 131 6.79 -6.29 21.98
C PHE A 131 6.83 -6.74 20.50
N ALA A 132 6.54 -8.01 20.22
CA ALA A 132 6.48 -8.53 18.86
C ALA A 132 5.42 -7.82 18.01
N ILE A 133 4.24 -7.53 18.56
CA ILE A 133 3.17 -6.77 17.89
C ILE A 133 3.62 -5.34 17.59
N VAL A 134 4.25 -4.65 18.55
CA VAL A 134 4.78 -3.30 18.33
C VAL A 134 5.83 -3.30 17.21
N ALA A 135 6.80 -4.21 17.27
CA ALA A 135 7.84 -4.33 16.26
C ALA A 135 7.25 -4.68 14.88
N ALA A 136 6.36 -5.67 14.80
CA ALA A 136 5.70 -6.07 13.56
C ALA A 136 4.85 -4.93 12.97
N THR A 137 4.10 -4.21 13.82
CA THR A 137 3.31 -3.05 13.39
C THR A 137 4.21 -1.95 12.86
N MET A 138 5.33 -1.67 13.51
CA MET A 138 6.29 -0.66 13.06
C MET A 138 6.88 -1.02 11.70
N VAL A 139 7.33 -2.27 11.53
CA VAL A 139 7.84 -2.78 10.25
C VAL A 139 6.78 -2.70 9.16
N HIS A 140 5.57 -3.21 9.42
CA HIS A 140 4.48 -3.22 8.45
C HIS A 140 4.02 -1.82 8.04
N THR A 141 3.95 -0.89 9.00
CA THR A 141 3.48 0.46 8.72
C THR A 141 4.50 1.29 7.95
N TYR A 142 5.79 1.24 8.34
CA TYR A 142 6.81 2.19 7.86
C TYR A 142 7.90 1.61 6.96
N PHE A 143 8.17 0.30 7.03
CA PHE A 143 9.31 -0.29 6.32
C PHE A 143 8.88 -1.16 5.15
N MET A 144 8.13 -2.22 5.42
CA MET A 144 7.83 -3.26 4.46
C MET A 144 6.49 -3.91 4.76
N GLN A 145 5.66 -4.08 3.73
CA GLN A 145 4.35 -4.71 3.87
C GLN A 145 4.21 -5.89 2.89
N PRO A 146 3.68 -7.04 3.34
CA PRO A 146 3.37 -8.15 2.45
C PRO A 146 2.09 -7.89 1.65
N TYR A 147 2.09 -8.28 0.39
CA TYR A 147 0.92 -8.25 -0.51
C TYR A 147 0.80 -9.56 -1.27
N VAL A 148 -0.43 -9.91 -1.67
CA VAL A 148 -0.71 -11.04 -2.56
C VAL A 148 -1.23 -10.49 -3.88
N ILE A 149 -0.84 -11.08 -5.00
CA ILE A 149 -1.35 -10.71 -6.33
C ILE A 149 -2.61 -11.53 -6.66
N PRO A 150 -3.80 -10.91 -6.68
CA PRO A 150 -5.06 -11.64 -6.88
C PRO A 150 -5.61 -11.54 -8.31
N THR A 151 -4.96 -10.79 -9.19
CA THR A 151 -5.42 -10.47 -10.56
C THR A 151 -4.26 -10.51 -11.54
N SER A 152 -4.56 -10.78 -12.81
CA SER A 152 -3.62 -10.98 -13.92
C SER A 152 -3.23 -9.69 -14.66
N SER A 153 -3.46 -8.51 -14.08
CA SER A 153 -3.20 -7.24 -14.78
C SER A 153 -1.71 -6.95 -15.03
N LEU A 154 -0.81 -7.58 -14.28
CA LEU A 154 0.64 -7.57 -14.49
C LEU A 154 1.17 -8.97 -14.84
N GLU A 155 0.29 -9.87 -15.27
CA GLU A 155 0.60 -11.27 -15.55
C GLU A 155 1.79 -11.40 -16.52
N LYS A 156 2.58 -12.46 -16.34
CA LYS A 156 3.93 -12.70 -16.92
C LYS A 156 5.07 -11.86 -16.32
N THR A 157 4.80 -10.68 -15.77
CA THR A 157 5.76 -9.95 -14.92
C THR A 157 5.58 -10.34 -13.44
N LEU A 158 4.38 -10.13 -12.92
CA LEU A 158 3.90 -10.57 -11.61
C LEU A 158 2.71 -11.48 -11.82
N LEU A 159 2.83 -12.73 -11.38
CA LEU A 159 1.82 -13.76 -11.62
C LEU A 159 0.73 -13.73 -10.55
N VAL A 160 -0.48 -14.12 -10.93
CA VAL A 160 -1.52 -14.45 -9.94
C VAL A 160 -0.98 -15.48 -8.94
N GLY A 161 -1.12 -15.17 -7.65
CA GLY A 161 -0.61 -15.98 -6.55
C GLY A 161 0.85 -15.69 -6.16
N ASP A 162 1.51 -14.69 -6.74
CA ASP A 162 2.76 -14.15 -6.18
C ASP A 162 2.49 -13.42 -4.85
N PHE A 163 3.38 -13.65 -3.88
CA PHE A 163 3.42 -12.97 -2.59
C PHE A 163 4.62 -12.05 -2.53
N LEU A 164 4.35 -10.76 -2.43
CA LEU A 164 5.33 -9.68 -2.54
C LEU A 164 5.67 -9.11 -1.18
N PHE A 165 6.92 -8.68 -1.03
CA PHE A 165 7.28 -7.64 -0.10
C PHE A 165 7.41 -6.30 -0.83
N VAL A 166 6.68 -5.31 -0.31
CA VAL A 166 6.65 -3.94 -0.81
C VAL A 166 7.38 -3.06 0.17
N SER A 167 8.47 -2.46 -0.28
CA SER A 167 9.24 -1.48 0.48
C SER A 167 8.58 -0.11 0.41
N LYS A 168 8.30 0.47 1.57
CA LYS A 168 7.70 1.81 1.71
C LYS A 168 8.75 2.92 1.71
N PHE A 169 9.97 2.62 2.16
CA PHE A 169 11.05 3.60 2.27
C PHE A 169 11.67 4.02 0.93
N HIS A 170 11.54 3.22 -0.14
CA HIS A 170 12.05 3.62 -1.46
C HIS A 170 11.47 4.95 -1.92
N TYR A 171 10.15 5.11 -1.82
CA TYR A 171 9.43 6.33 -2.20
C TYR A 171 9.00 7.16 -0.99
N GLY A 172 9.57 6.89 0.19
CA GLY A 172 9.20 7.54 1.44
C GLY A 172 7.91 6.99 2.04
N ALA A 173 7.94 6.53 3.29
CA ALA A 173 6.75 5.96 3.91
C ALA A 173 5.76 7.06 4.30
N ARG A 174 4.52 6.98 3.80
CA ARG A 174 3.42 7.83 4.27
C ARG A 174 2.99 7.39 5.67
N THR A 175 2.73 8.34 6.58
CA THR A 175 2.16 8.02 7.88
C THR A 175 0.69 7.64 7.74
N PRO A 176 0.17 6.78 8.64
CA PRO A 176 -1.27 6.55 8.75
C PRO A 176 -2.01 7.88 8.95
N MET A 177 -3.06 8.08 8.17
CA MET A 177 -3.97 9.24 8.28
C MET A 177 -5.16 8.88 9.18
N THR A 178 -5.64 7.64 9.07
CA THR A 178 -6.76 7.16 9.86
C THR A 178 -6.32 6.74 11.26
N THR A 179 -6.71 7.52 12.27
CA THR A 179 -6.22 7.35 13.66
C THR A 179 -6.89 6.21 14.40
N VAL A 180 -8.15 5.91 14.08
CA VAL A 180 -8.93 4.87 14.74
C VAL A 180 -9.24 3.80 13.70
N ALA A 181 -8.51 2.70 13.78
CA ALA A 181 -8.68 1.52 12.94
C ALA A 181 -8.34 0.25 13.73
N ALA A 182 -8.94 -0.86 13.32
CA ALA A 182 -8.59 -2.18 13.82
C ALA A 182 -7.12 -2.49 13.44
N PRO A 183 -6.32 -3.03 14.38
CA PRO A 183 -4.92 -3.32 14.12
C PRO A 183 -4.78 -4.41 13.06
N MET A 184 -3.77 -4.28 12.18
CA MET A 184 -3.45 -5.24 11.12
C MET A 184 -4.58 -5.50 10.10
N VAL A 185 -5.64 -4.69 10.09
CA VAL A 185 -6.73 -4.76 9.11
C VAL A 185 -6.71 -3.51 8.23
N HIS A 186 -6.82 -3.70 6.92
CA HIS A 186 -6.72 -2.60 5.95
C HIS A 186 -7.99 -1.75 5.94
N ASP A 187 -9.03 -2.16 5.20
CA ASP A 187 -10.26 -1.39 4.99
C ASP A 187 -11.49 -2.06 5.64
N THR A 188 -11.60 -3.38 5.55
CA THR A 188 -12.78 -4.16 5.97
C THR A 188 -12.41 -5.25 6.97
N ILE A 189 -13.19 -5.39 8.05
CA ILE A 189 -13.03 -6.50 9.01
C ILE A 189 -13.42 -7.81 8.31
N PRO A 190 -12.52 -8.82 8.26
CA PRO A 190 -12.83 -10.12 7.68
C PRO A 190 -14.07 -10.74 8.33
N VAL A 191 -14.83 -11.55 7.58
CA VAL A 191 -16.10 -12.21 8.00
C VAL A 191 -17.25 -11.23 8.23
N ALA A 192 -17.09 -10.22 9.08
CA ALA A 192 -18.14 -9.24 9.40
C ALA A 192 -18.46 -8.28 8.23
N LYS A 193 -17.52 -8.10 7.28
CA LYS A 193 -17.67 -7.24 6.09
C LYS A 193 -18.04 -5.78 6.42
N ILE A 194 -17.73 -5.31 7.63
CA ILE A 194 -17.92 -3.92 8.07
C ILE A 194 -16.59 -3.15 8.00
N LYS A 195 -16.67 -1.82 8.01
CA LYS A 195 -15.48 -0.96 8.02
C LYS A 195 -14.59 -1.30 9.22
N SER A 196 -13.29 -1.40 8.98
CA SER A 196 -12.28 -1.59 10.02
C SER A 196 -11.82 -0.28 10.67
N TYR A 197 -12.44 0.85 10.32
CA TYR A 197 -11.96 2.17 10.71
C TYR A 197 -13.10 3.19 10.83
N THR A 198 -12.84 4.30 11.51
CA THR A 198 -13.71 5.48 11.52
C THR A 198 -13.21 6.54 10.55
N ASN A 199 -14.12 7.26 9.90
CA ASN A 199 -13.74 8.30 8.94
C ASN A 199 -13.09 9.53 9.62
N LYS A 200 -13.36 9.75 10.91
CA LYS A 200 -12.79 10.82 11.73
C LYS A 200 -12.37 10.28 13.11
N PRO A 201 -11.38 10.89 13.77
CA PRO A 201 -10.49 11.95 13.27
C PRO A 201 -9.48 11.43 12.23
N GLN A 202 -8.86 12.35 11.49
CA GLN A 202 -7.82 12.08 10.49
C GLN A 202 -6.61 12.96 10.79
N LEU A 203 -5.42 12.37 10.72
CA LEU A 203 -4.16 13.10 10.74
C LEU A 203 -3.93 13.76 9.38
N PRO A 204 -3.29 14.94 9.35
CA PRO A 204 -2.81 15.52 8.11
C PRO A 204 -1.89 14.55 7.37
N TYR A 205 -1.88 14.65 6.05
CA TYR A 205 -0.94 13.89 5.25
C TYR A 205 0.50 14.25 5.63
N PHE A 206 1.32 13.22 5.85
CA PHE A 206 2.75 13.36 6.06
C PHE A 206 3.46 12.15 5.46
N ARG A 207 4.62 12.40 4.85
CA ARG A 207 5.46 11.36 4.25
C ARG A 207 6.90 11.56 4.68
N LEU A 208 7.55 10.47 5.10
CA LEU A 208 8.98 10.46 5.38
C LEU A 208 9.77 10.58 4.07
N PRO A 209 10.99 11.15 4.08
CA PRO A 209 11.85 11.18 2.91
C PRO A 209 12.07 9.78 2.31
N GLY A 210 12.03 9.68 0.98
CA GLY A 210 12.36 8.46 0.24
C GLY A 210 13.83 8.41 -0.15
N PHE A 211 14.35 7.21 -0.45
CA PHE A 211 15.70 7.06 -1.02
C PHE A 211 15.77 7.34 -2.52
N GLN A 212 14.64 7.27 -3.23
CA GLN A 212 14.58 7.57 -4.65
C GLN A 212 13.19 8.10 -5.06
N ASN A 213 13.15 8.81 -6.18
CA ASN A 213 11.91 9.11 -6.89
C ASN A 213 11.46 7.88 -7.70
N ILE A 214 10.18 7.84 -8.04
CA ILE A 214 9.64 6.81 -8.94
C ILE A 214 10.27 7.00 -10.31
N LYS A 215 10.82 5.92 -10.86
CA LYS A 215 11.37 5.92 -12.22
C LYS A 215 10.37 5.35 -13.20
N ARG A 216 10.47 5.80 -14.44
CA ARG A 216 9.69 5.26 -15.55
C ARG A 216 9.89 3.75 -15.67
N ASN A 217 8.80 3.06 -15.97
CA ASN A 217 8.67 1.62 -16.09
C ASN A 217 8.97 0.82 -14.81
N GLU A 218 9.04 1.44 -13.62
CA GLU A 218 9.07 0.70 -12.35
C GLU A 218 7.67 0.17 -11.97
N ILE A 219 7.62 -0.97 -11.27
CA ILE A 219 6.38 -1.43 -10.65
C ILE A 219 6.16 -0.64 -9.35
N VAL A 220 4.93 -0.15 -9.16
CA VAL A 220 4.55 0.68 -8.02
C VAL A 220 3.26 0.14 -7.41
N VAL A 221 3.22 0.12 -6.07
CA VAL A 221 1.99 -0.11 -5.31
C VAL A 221 1.45 1.23 -4.86
N PHE A 222 0.17 1.44 -5.06
CA PHE A 222 -0.52 2.69 -4.74
C PHE A 222 -1.97 2.40 -4.34
N SER A 223 -2.57 3.34 -3.63
CA SER A 223 -4.00 3.34 -3.33
C SER A 223 -4.79 3.74 -4.57
N TRP A 224 -5.81 2.98 -4.94
CA TRP A 224 -6.64 3.24 -6.12
C TRP A 224 -7.35 4.59 -6.01
N PRO A 225 -7.05 5.59 -6.87
CA PRO A 225 -7.49 6.97 -6.65
C PRO A 225 -9.01 7.14 -6.62
N THR A 226 -9.72 6.36 -7.42
CA THR A 226 -11.18 6.47 -7.58
C THR A 226 -11.94 5.38 -6.83
N ASP A 227 -11.31 4.76 -5.82
CA ASP A 227 -11.98 3.73 -5.01
C ASP A 227 -13.19 4.29 -4.26
N THR A 228 -14.35 3.81 -4.69
CA THR A 228 -15.66 4.04 -4.07
C THR A 228 -16.32 2.74 -3.62
N VAL A 229 -15.73 1.56 -3.83
CA VAL A 229 -16.39 0.29 -3.51
C VAL A 229 -16.31 0.01 -2.02
N ARG A 230 -17.32 -0.62 -1.41
CA ARG A 230 -17.29 -0.90 0.05
C ARG A 230 -16.10 -1.76 0.46
N PHE A 231 -15.82 -2.80 -0.32
CA PHE A 231 -14.65 -3.67 -0.22
C PHE A 231 -14.22 -4.11 -1.62
N PHE A 232 -12.99 -4.63 -1.76
CA PHE A 232 -12.46 -5.03 -3.07
C PHE A 232 -13.37 -6.08 -3.75
N ARG A 233 -13.72 -5.83 -5.02
CA ARG A 233 -14.67 -6.63 -5.84
C ARG A 233 -16.12 -6.64 -5.34
N ASP A 234 -16.52 -5.67 -4.53
CA ASP A 234 -17.95 -5.48 -4.25
C ASP A 234 -18.69 -5.18 -5.55
N ARG A 235 -19.74 -5.96 -5.84
CA ARG A 235 -20.64 -5.80 -6.99
C ARG A 235 -21.97 -5.16 -6.59
N SER A 236 -22.10 -4.74 -5.34
CA SER A 236 -23.25 -3.96 -4.89
C SER A 236 -23.19 -2.53 -5.42
N ASN A 237 -24.32 -1.84 -5.46
CA ASN A 237 -24.39 -0.41 -5.84
C ASN A 237 -24.06 0.53 -4.66
N ILE A 238 -23.39 0.04 -3.62
CA ILE A 238 -23.04 0.83 -2.43
C ILE A 238 -21.71 1.52 -2.65
N HIS A 239 -21.72 2.86 -2.57
CA HIS A 239 -20.54 3.69 -2.76
C HIS A 239 -20.09 4.33 -1.44
N ILE A 240 -18.79 4.27 -1.15
CA ILE A 240 -18.18 4.76 0.09
C ILE A 240 -16.95 5.60 -0.24
N GLN A 241 -16.93 6.84 0.26
CA GLN A 241 -15.72 7.65 0.26
C GLN A 241 -14.77 7.15 1.36
N LYS A 242 -13.58 6.67 0.95
CA LYS A 242 -12.54 6.16 1.85
C LYS A 242 -11.41 7.18 2.04
N PRO A 243 -10.84 7.29 3.26
CA PRO A 243 -9.54 7.92 3.45
C PRO A 243 -8.47 7.30 2.55
N ILE A 244 -7.47 8.09 2.15
CA ILE A 244 -6.43 7.67 1.19
C ILE A 244 -5.71 6.39 1.66
N ASP A 245 -5.40 6.27 2.95
CA ASP A 245 -4.73 5.11 3.54
C ASP A 245 -5.63 3.87 3.68
N LYS A 246 -6.94 4.00 3.40
CA LYS A 246 -7.95 2.94 3.45
C LYS A 246 -8.51 2.56 2.08
N LYS A 247 -8.13 3.26 1.02
CA LYS A 247 -8.42 2.86 -0.36
C LYS A 247 -7.73 1.53 -0.70
N SER A 248 -8.35 0.77 -1.59
CA SER A 248 -7.85 -0.51 -2.11
C SER A 248 -6.48 -0.32 -2.74
N ASN A 249 -5.55 -1.25 -2.52
CA ASN A 249 -4.21 -1.14 -3.08
C ASN A 249 -4.14 -1.83 -4.45
N TYR A 250 -3.59 -1.13 -5.43
CA TYR A 250 -3.32 -1.64 -6.76
C TYR A 250 -1.80 -1.69 -6.98
N VAL A 251 -1.38 -2.55 -7.89
CA VAL A 251 0.01 -2.66 -8.35
C VAL A 251 0.03 -2.59 -9.86
N LYS A 252 0.81 -1.67 -10.41
CA LYS A 252 0.93 -1.41 -11.85
C LYS A 252 2.34 -0.95 -12.20
N ARG A 253 2.64 -0.87 -13.48
CA ARG A 253 3.86 -0.24 -13.99
C ARG A 253 3.63 1.26 -14.15
N CYS A 254 4.54 2.08 -13.62
CA CYS A 254 4.54 3.52 -13.81
C CYS A 254 5.13 3.85 -15.18
N VAL A 255 4.29 3.96 -16.21
CA VAL A 255 4.75 4.17 -17.59
C VAL A 255 4.99 5.64 -17.93
N GLY A 256 4.37 6.56 -17.19
CA GLY A 256 4.58 8.00 -17.29
C GLY A 256 4.82 8.62 -15.92
N ILE A 257 5.82 9.50 -15.85
CA ILE A 257 6.19 10.26 -14.64
C ILE A 257 5.89 11.75 -14.85
N ALA A 258 5.86 12.52 -13.76
CA ALA A 258 5.66 13.95 -13.78
C ALA A 258 6.53 14.67 -14.83
N GLY A 259 5.92 15.50 -15.66
CA GLY A 259 6.56 16.25 -16.74
C GLY A 259 6.55 15.54 -18.10
N ASP A 260 6.16 14.27 -18.18
CA ASP A 260 6.08 13.54 -19.45
C ASP A 260 4.90 14.00 -20.30
N SER A 261 5.08 14.01 -21.62
CA SER A 261 3.98 13.85 -22.58
C SER A 261 3.80 12.36 -22.86
N LEU A 262 2.59 11.83 -22.68
CA LEU A 262 2.26 10.42 -22.86
C LEU A 262 1.19 10.25 -23.93
N GLU A 263 1.39 9.29 -24.83
CA GLU A 263 0.39 8.84 -25.80
C GLU A 263 0.45 7.30 -25.94
N LEU A 264 -0.65 6.71 -26.40
CA LEU A 264 -0.74 5.31 -26.81
C LEU A 264 -0.96 5.23 -28.31
N ARG A 265 -0.20 4.35 -28.97
CA ARG A 265 -0.40 3.99 -30.38
C ARG A 265 -0.45 2.47 -30.48
N ASP A 266 -1.58 1.94 -30.94
CA ASP A 266 -1.86 0.51 -31.06
C ASP A 266 -1.48 -0.28 -29.79
N GLY A 267 -1.83 0.28 -28.63
CA GLY A 267 -1.60 -0.31 -27.32
C GLY A 267 -0.18 -0.18 -26.80
N TYR A 268 0.77 0.44 -27.52
CA TYR A 268 2.13 0.72 -27.02
C TYR A 268 2.27 2.15 -26.48
N VAL A 269 3.07 2.31 -25.42
CA VAL A 269 3.30 3.62 -24.78
C VAL A 269 4.40 4.38 -25.50
N TYR A 270 4.14 5.66 -25.78
CA TYR A 270 5.12 6.61 -26.25
C TYR A 270 5.22 7.75 -25.24
N ILE A 271 6.45 8.13 -24.90
CA ILE A 271 6.78 9.22 -24.00
C ILE A 271 7.59 10.25 -24.76
N ASN A 272 7.12 11.50 -24.77
CA ASN A 272 7.74 12.61 -25.49
C ASN A 272 7.99 12.26 -26.96
N GLY A 273 7.02 11.60 -27.60
CA GLY A 273 7.05 11.14 -28.99
C GLY A 273 7.90 9.90 -29.28
N LYS A 274 8.58 9.32 -28.28
CA LYS A 274 9.42 8.11 -28.43
C LYS A 274 8.77 6.89 -27.79
N ARG A 275 8.81 5.74 -28.46
CA ARG A 275 8.30 4.48 -27.89
C ARG A 275 9.05 4.16 -26.59
N SER A 276 8.31 3.80 -25.55
CA SER A 276 8.86 3.51 -24.22
C SER A 276 9.56 2.16 -24.21
N ASP A 277 10.84 2.15 -23.82
CA ASP A 277 11.63 0.93 -23.65
C ASP A 277 11.30 0.25 -22.32
N LEU A 278 10.74 -0.96 -22.41
CA LEU A 278 10.37 -1.75 -21.25
C LEU A 278 11.55 -2.61 -20.77
N PRO A 279 11.68 -2.84 -19.46
CA PRO A 279 12.73 -3.73 -18.94
C PRO A 279 12.50 -5.18 -19.41
N ASP A 280 13.56 -5.98 -19.50
CA ASP A 280 13.51 -7.38 -19.98
C ASP A 280 12.47 -8.26 -19.29
N ARG A 281 12.18 -7.95 -18.02
CA ARG A 281 11.21 -8.66 -17.17
C ARG A 281 9.76 -8.28 -17.44
N ALA A 282 9.52 -7.16 -18.14
CA ALA A 282 8.20 -6.78 -18.58
C ALA A 282 7.77 -7.68 -19.74
N LYS A 283 6.58 -8.26 -19.63
CA LYS A 283 6.01 -9.09 -20.67
C LYS A 283 4.61 -8.59 -20.97
N LEU A 284 4.49 -7.78 -22.02
CA LEU A 284 3.20 -7.26 -22.43
C LEU A 284 2.29 -8.38 -22.93
N GLN A 285 1.01 -8.20 -22.68
CA GLN A 285 -0.04 -9.06 -23.23
C GLN A 285 -1.13 -8.18 -23.83
N PHE A 286 -1.72 -8.67 -24.91
CA PHE A 286 -2.84 -8.05 -25.62
C PHE A 286 -3.92 -9.11 -25.86
N SER A 287 -5.05 -8.68 -26.40
CA SER A 287 -6.07 -9.60 -26.91
C SER A 287 -5.75 -9.99 -28.35
N TYR A 288 -6.08 -11.23 -28.68
CA TYR A 288 -5.83 -11.84 -29.98
C TYR A 288 -7.02 -12.71 -30.38
N SER A 289 -7.30 -12.74 -31.67
CA SER A 289 -8.18 -13.71 -32.32
C SER A 289 -7.31 -14.70 -33.09
N ALA A 290 -7.68 -15.98 -33.09
CA ALA A 290 -7.02 -16.98 -33.93
C ALA A 290 -8.03 -17.87 -34.66
N THR A 291 -7.74 -18.18 -35.92
CA THR A 291 -8.55 -19.09 -36.74
C THR A 291 -7.92 -20.47 -36.76
N THR A 292 -8.70 -21.51 -36.47
CA THR A 292 -8.26 -22.90 -36.48
C THR A 292 -8.66 -23.58 -37.78
N ASN A 293 -8.00 -24.69 -38.14
CA ASN A 293 -8.35 -25.52 -39.30
C ASN A 293 -9.59 -26.42 -39.09
N GLY A 294 -10.45 -26.10 -38.12
CA GLY A 294 -11.59 -26.92 -37.70
C GLY A 294 -11.32 -27.78 -36.47
N GLN A 295 -10.09 -27.78 -35.94
CA GLN A 295 -9.82 -28.39 -34.64
C GLN A 295 -10.41 -27.54 -33.51
N THR A 296 -11.10 -28.20 -32.58
CA THR A 296 -11.80 -27.55 -31.44
C THR A 296 -11.24 -27.91 -30.07
N ASN A 297 -10.29 -28.86 -29.98
CA ASN A 297 -9.78 -29.35 -28.71
C ASN A 297 -8.72 -28.42 -28.09
N TYR A 298 -9.16 -27.22 -27.72
CA TYR A 298 -8.38 -26.20 -27.01
C TYR A 298 -8.97 -25.99 -25.62
N SER A 299 -8.82 -27.00 -24.76
CA SER A 299 -9.27 -26.90 -23.37
C SER A 299 -8.49 -25.79 -22.64
N SER A 300 -9.10 -25.20 -21.60
CA SER A 300 -8.42 -24.17 -20.79
C SER A 300 -7.10 -24.67 -20.19
N GLN A 301 -7.03 -25.95 -19.81
CA GLN A 301 -5.79 -26.55 -19.31
C GLN A 301 -4.74 -26.69 -20.42
N TYR A 302 -5.13 -27.08 -21.63
CA TYR A 302 -4.21 -27.15 -22.77
C TYR A 302 -3.63 -25.77 -23.12
N LEU A 303 -4.48 -24.73 -23.11
CA LEU A 303 -4.04 -23.36 -23.36
C LEU A 303 -3.12 -22.84 -22.26
N TYR A 304 -3.40 -23.19 -21.00
CA TYR A 304 -2.54 -22.89 -19.86
C TYR A 304 -1.17 -23.56 -20.00
N ASP A 305 -1.14 -24.88 -20.19
CA ASP A 305 0.10 -25.67 -20.20
C ASP A 305 1.01 -25.35 -21.40
N ARG A 306 0.44 -24.98 -22.56
CA ARG A 306 1.20 -24.79 -23.81
C ARG A 306 1.46 -23.32 -24.17
N TYR A 307 0.52 -22.43 -23.83
CA TYR A 307 0.56 -21.02 -24.23
C TYR A 307 0.56 -20.06 -23.05
N ASP A 308 0.64 -20.58 -21.82
CA ASP A 308 0.63 -19.80 -20.58
C ASP A 308 -0.64 -18.94 -20.42
N VAL A 309 -1.77 -19.33 -21.00
CA VAL A 309 -3.02 -18.57 -20.92
C VAL A 309 -3.80 -18.99 -19.68
N ASN A 310 -4.09 -18.06 -18.75
CA ASN A 310 -4.83 -18.43 -17.55
C ASN A 310 -6.25 -18.93 -17.90
N PRO A 311 -6.82 -19.84 -17.09
CA PRO A 311 -8.20 -20.25 -17.24
C PRO A 311 -9.16 -19.05 -17.27
N GLY A 312 -10.02 -18.99 -18.29
CA GLY A 312 -10.97 -17.90 -18.51
C GLY A 312 -10.41 -16.70 -19.30
N GLU A 313 -9.11 -16.69 -19.63
CA GLU A 313 -8.49 -15.62 -20.45
C GLU A 313 -8.34 -15.99 -21.93
N GLY A 314 -8.72 -17.21 -22.30
CA GLY A 314 -8.83 -17.61 -23.69
C GLY A 314 -9.57 -18.93 -23.87
N GLY A 315 -10.10 -19.14 -25.07
CA GLY A 315 -10.89 -20.33 -25.40
C GLY A 315 -11.60 -20.21 -26.75
N MET A 316 -12.26 -21.30 -27.15
CA MET A 316 -13.06 -21.32 -28.37
C MET A 316 -14.31 -20.46 -28.18
N VAL A 317 -14.60 -19.59 -29.15
CA VAL A 317 -15.84 -18.78 -29.21
C VAL A 317 -16.78 -19.23 -30.33
N SER A 318 -16.26 -19.95 -31.32
CA SER A 318 -17.02 -20.63 -32.37
C SER A 318 -16.26 -21.89 -32.82
N ASN A 319 -16.78 -22.65 -33.77
CA ASN A 319 -16.17 -23.92 -34.19
C ASN A 319 -14.73 -23.78 -34.73
N ASN A 320 -14.37 -22.61 -35.29
CA ASN A 320 -13.06 -22.39 -35.90
C ASN A 320 -12.34 -21.15 -35.35
N GLN A 321 -12.84 -20.55 -34.26
CA GLN A 321 -12.30 -19.29 -33.74
C GLN A 321 -11.98 -19.40 -32.26
N LEU A 322 -10.75 -19.03 -31.93
CA LEU A 322 -10.23 -18.80 -30.59
C LEU A 322 -10.20 -17.30 -30.32
N GLU A 323 -10.54 -16.91 -29.11
CA GLU A 323 -10.32 -15.57 -28.59
C GLU A 323 -9.45 -15.64 -27.34
N PHE A 324 -8.58 -14.65 -27.19
CA PHE A 324 -7.73 -14.46 -26.03
C PHE A 324 -7.90 -13.03 -25.55
N ILE A 325 -8.24 -12.85 -24.28
CA ILE A 325 -8.22 -11.55 -23.61
C ILE A 325 -6.78 -11.16 -23.25
N SER A 326 -5.94 -12.17 -23.00
CA SER A 326 -4.57 -12.02 -22.54
C SER A 326 -3.66 -13.03 -23.19
N LEU A 327 -2.85 -12.59 -24.15
CA LEU A 327 -1.83 -13.38 -24.80
C LEU A 327 -0.56 -12.55 -25.00
N SER A 328 0.58 -13.09 -24.59
CA SER A 328 1.89 -12.47 -24.85
C SER A 328 2.29 -12.65 -26.31
N GLU A 329 3.08 -11.73 -26.86
CA GLU A 329 3.61 -11.84 -28.23
C GLU A 329 4.29 -13.21 -28.45
N ALA A 330 5.15 -13.64 -27.53
CA ALA A 330 5.82 -14.94 -27.60
C ALA A 330 4.86 -16.14 -27.54
N ALA A 331 3.68 -16.00 -26.92
CA ALA A 331 2.67 -17.05 -26.92
C ALA A 331 1.84 -17.04 -28.22
N ALA A 332 1.55 -15.85 -28.76
CA ALA A 332 0.94 -15.68 -30.07
C ALA A 332 1.81 -16.27 -31.18
N ASP A 333 3.14 -16.06 -31.13
CA ASP A 333 4.09 -16.66 -32.08
C ASP A 333 4.07 -18.20 -31.99
N ARG A 334 4.05 -18.76 -30.77
CA ARG A 334 3.92 -20.22 -30.60
C ARG A 334 2.59 -20.74 -31.12
N LEU A 335 1.51 -19.97 -30.95
CA LEU A 335 0.17 -20.33 -31.42
C LEU A 335 0.12 -20.31 -32.95
N GLN A 336 0.68 -19.28 -33.59
CA GLN A 336 0.77 -19.15 -35.05
C GLN A 336 1.54 -20.32 -35.69
N ASN A 337 2.54 -20.87 -34.99
CA ASN A 337 3.32 -22.02 -35.44
C ASN A 337 2.66 -23.39 -35.16
N ASN A 338 1.47 -23.43 -34.55
CA ASN A 338 0.74 -24.67 -34.34
C ASN A 338 0.09 -25.13 -35.66
N PRO A 339 0.30 -26.38 -36.12
CA PRO A 339 -0.28 -26.88 -37.38
C PRO A 339 -1.81 -26.77 -37.49
N SER A 340 -2.50 -26.66 -36.36
CA SER A 340 -3.96 -26.55 -36.29
C SER A 340 -4.48 -25.11 -36.28
N ILE A 341 -3.58 -24.12 -36.38
CA ILE A 341 -3.88 -22.69 -36.45
C ILE A 341 -3.54 -22.17 -37.85
N ILE A 342 -4.51 -21.48 -38.46
CA ILE A 342 -4.38 -20.86 -39.78
C ILE A 342 -3.80 -19.46 -39.64
N ASP A 343 -4.32 -18.68 -38.68
CA ASP A 343 -4.00 -17.26 -38.53
C ASP A 343 -4.18 -16.81 -37.08
N VAL A 344 -3.37 -15.85 -36.65
CA VAL A 344 -3.39 -15.23 -35.32
C VAL A 344 -3.24 -13.71 -35.50
N GLN A 345 -4.29 -12.98 -35.15
CA GLN A 345 -4.33 -11.53 -35.28
C GLN A 345 -4.48 -10.86 -33.92
N ARG A 346 -3.76 -9.76 -33.72
CA ARG A 346 -3.94 -8.93 -32.53
C ARG A 346 -5.18 -8.07 -32.71
N ASN A 347 -6.02 -8.02 -31.69
CA ASN A 347 -7.22 -7.20 -31.70
C ASN A 347 -6.85 -5.79 -31.25
N ILE A 348 -6.96 -4.83 -32.17
CA ILE A 348 -6.61 -3.42 -31.95
C ILE A 348 -7.84 -2.56 -32.21
N SER A 349 -8.19 -1.71 -31.26
CA SER A 349 -9.28 -0.74 -31.42
C SER A 349 -8.90 0.35 -32.42
N PRO A 350 -9.72 0.64 -33.45
CA PRO A 350 -9.39 1.65 -34.46
C PRO A 350 -9.12 3.03 -33.85
N LYS A 351 -8.08 3.71 -34.34
CA LYS A 351 -7.79 5.10 -33.93
C LYS A 351 -8.97 6.01 -34.28
N GLY A 352 -9.37 6.87 -33.33
CA GLY A 352 -10.53 7.76 -33.49
C GLY A 352 -11.86 7.13 -33.11
N SER A 353 -11.89 5.88 -32.64
CA SER A 353 -13.08 5.28 -32.02
C SER A 353 -13.17 5.68 -30.56
N TYR A 354 -14.23 6.41 -30.18
CA TYR A 354 -14.50 6.82 -28.81
C TYR A 354 -14.96 5.63 -27.94
N ASP A 355 -14.28 5.41 -26.82
CA ASP A 355 -14.71 4.51 -25.76
C ASP A 355 -15.08 5.30 -24.49
N PRO A 356 -16.36 5.33 -24.07
CA PRO A 356 -16.81 6.12 -22.92
C PRO A 356 -16.19 5.67 -21.58
N ARG A 357 -15.61 4.46 -21.52
CA ARG A 357 -14.94 3.94 -20.32
C ARG A 357 -13.52 4.49 -20.17
N ILE A 358 -12.97 5.09 -21.21
CA ILE A 358 -11.60 5.59 -21.22
C ILE A 358 -11.60 7.05 -20.74
N PHE A 359 -10.67 7.34 -19.84
CA PHE A 359 -10.41 8.68 -19.35
C PHE A 359 -10.19 9.64 -20.55
N PRO A 360 -10.72 10.87 -20.54
CA PRO A 360 -11.41 11.55 -19.43
C PRO A 360 -12.94 11.36 -19.40
N HIS A 361 -13.50 10.35 -20.09
CA HIS A 361 -14.96 10.12 -20.20
C HIS A 361 -15.71 11.28 -20.87
N SER A 362 -15.06 11.93 -21.83
CA SER A 362 -15.64 12.98 -22.65
C SER A 362 -15.53 12.62 -24.13
N ASN A 363 -16.63 12.77 -24.85
CA ASN A 363 -16.72 12.54 -26.30
C ASN A 363 -15.90 13.53 -27.13
N ASN A 364 -15.37 14.60 -26.52
CA ASN A 364 -14.39 15.49 -27.16
C ASN A 364 -13.07 14.75 -27.46
N PHE A 365 -12.83 13.63 -26.76
CA PHE A 365 -11.64 12.80 -26.93
C PHE A 365 -12.05 11.46 -27.53
N ASN A 366 -11.86 11.32 -28.84
CA ASN A 366 -12.11 10.07 -29.57
C ASN A 366 -11.01 9.01 -29.32
N TRP A 367 -10.76 8.74 -28.04
CA TRP A 367 -9.75 7.82 -27.55
C TRP A 367 -10.36 6.49 -27.14
N ASN A 368 -9.52 5.45 -27.18
CA ASN A 368 -9.84 4.11 -26.70
C ASN A 368 -8.62 3.49 -25.98
N GLN A 369 -8.75 2.25 -25.54
CA GLN A 369 -7.73 1.55 -24.75
C GLN A 369 -6.37 1.37 -25.46
N ASP A 370 -6.37 1.43 -26.80
CA ASP A 370 -5.22 1.21 -27.69
C ASP A 370 -4.61 2.51 -28.21
N ASN A 371 -5.47 3.52 -28.43
CA ASN A 371 -5.13 4.77 -29.08
C ASN A 371 -5.64 5.94 -28.22
N PHE A 372 -4.71 6.63 -27.56
CA PHE A 372 -5.00 7.60 -26.51
C PHE A 372 -3.94 8.71 -26.47
N GLY A 373 -4.34 9.92 -26.09
CA GLY A 373 -3.43 11.05 -25.96
C GLY A 373 -3.10 11.76 -27.29
N PRO A 374 -2.07 12.63 -27.29
CA PRO A 374 -1.15 12.88 -26.18
C PRO A 374 -1.80 13.59 -24.97
N ILE A 375 -1.29 13.33 -23.78
CA ILE A 375 -1.60 14.06 -22.54
C ILE A 375 -0.31 14.50 -21.85
N TYR A 376 -0.36 15.56 -21.05
CA TYR A 376 0.73 15.96 -20.16
C TYR A 376 0.53 15.33 -18.78
N ILE A 377 1.56 14.70 -18.23
CA ILE A 377 1.56 14.14 -16.88
C ILE A 377 1.94 15.27 -15.89
N PRO A 378 1.02 15.70 -15.01
CA PRO A 378 1.26 16.85 -14.15
C PRO A 378 2.48 16.74 -13.24
N GLN A 379 3.16 17.88 -13.05
CA GLN A 379 4.35 18.02 -12.22
C GLN A 379 4.13 19.14 -11.20
N ALA A 380 4.56 18.93 -9.96
CA ALA A 380 4.46 19.92 -8.90
C ALA A 380 5.12 21.25 -9.31
N GLY A 381 4.40 22.35 -9.10
CA GLY A 381 4.85 23.71 -9.42
C GLY A 381 4.83 24.07 -10.91
N LYS A 382 4.37 23.18 -11.80
CA LYS A 382 4.12 23.49 -13.21
C LYS A 382 2.67 23.86 -13.44
N SER A 383 2.44 24.68 -14.45
CA SER A 383 1.11 25.16 -14.82
C SER A 383 0.69 24.65 -16.19
N VAL A 384 -0.62 24.47 -16.37
CA VAL A 384 -1.26 24.25 -17.67
C VAL A 384 -2.29 25.35 -17.91
N ALA A 385 -2.47 25.73 -19.17
CA ALA A 385 -3.61 26.56 -19.55
C ALA A 385 -4.91 25.76 -19.37
N LEU A 386 -5.98 26.45 -18.96
CA LEU A 386 -7.30 25.88 -18.80
C LEU A 386 -8.28 26.52 -19.78
N ASP A 387 -9.01 25.66 -20.47
CA ASP A 387 -10.19 25.98 -21.26
C ASP A 387 -11.17 24.80 -21.13
N LEU A 388 -12.35 24.92 -21.75
CA LEU A 388 -13.38 23.87 -21.67
C LEU A 388 -13.00 22.57 -22.38
N GLU A 389 -12.04 22.60 -23.32
CA GLU A 389 -11.58 21.41 -24.03
C GLU A 389 -10.59 20.61 -23.17
N VAL A 390 -9.71 21.31 -22.46
CA VAL A 390 -8.63 20.76 -21.64
C VAL A 390 -9.12 20.39 -20.23
N LEU A 391 -10.11 21.12 -19.69
CA LEU A 391 -10.60 20.96 -18.31
C LEU A 391 -10.97 19.51 -17.93
N PRO A 392 -11.60 18.68 -18.78
CA PRO A 392 -11.90 17.29 -18.45
C PRO A 392 -10.67 16.45 -18.09
N LEU A 393 -9.48 16.82 -18.59
CA LEU A 393 -8.23 16.15 -18.24
C LEU A 393 -7.78 16.48 -16.82
N TYR A 394 -8.11 17.66 -16.26
CA TYR A 394 -7.53 18.11 -14.99
C TYR A 394 -8.54 18.42 -13.89
N SER A 395 -9.85 18.40 -14.17
CA SER A 395 -10.91 18.71 -13.19
C SER A 395 -10.77 17.91 -11.90
N ARG A 396 -10.58 16.59 -12.01
CA ARG A 396 -10.40 15.70 -10.84
C ARG A 396 -9.14 16.02 -10.03
N ILE A 397 -8.07 16.46 -10.69
CA ILE A 397 -6.86 16.90 -9.99
C ILE A 397 -7.17 18.13 -9.14
N ILE A 398 -7.82 19.11 -9.75
CA ILE A 398 -8.16 20.39 -9.12
C ILE A 398 -9.12 20.18 -7.93
N GLU A 399 -10.20 19.41 -8.13
CA GLU A 399 -11.27 19.24 -7.15
C GLU A 399 -10.94 18.19 -6.08
N GLU A 400 -10.66 16.96 -6.50
CA GLU A 400 -10.60 15.80 -5.60
C GLU A 400 -9.21 15.60 -5.00
N TYR A 401 -8.16 15.78 -5.80
CA TYR A 401 -6.78 15.48 -5.36
C TYR A 401 -6.10 16.67 -4.69
N GLU A 402 -6.42 17.90 -5.12
CA GLU A 402 -5.81 19.12 -4.59
C GLU A 402 -6.78 20.00 -3.79
N GLY A 403 -8.05 19.57 -3.67
CA GLY A 403 -9.03 20.07 -2.71
C GLY A 403 -9.52 21.49 -2.97
N ASN A 404 -9.58 21.92 -4.23
CA ASN A 404 -10.11 23.23 -4.62
C ASN A 404 -11.59 23.11 -5.02
N THR A 405 -12.34 24.21 -4.98
CA THR A 405 -13.64 24.27 -5.66
C THR A 405 -13.45 24.60 -7.13
N LEU A 406 -14.23 23.98 -8.01
CA LEU A 406 -14.23 24.25 -9.46
C LEU A 406 -15.67 24.55 -9.90
N ARG A 407 -15.86 25.65 -10.63
CA ARG A 407 -17.15 26.03 -11.19
C ARG A 407 -16.95 26.53 -12.62
N VAL A 408 -17.85 26.16 -13.51
CA VAL A 408 -17.84 26.59 -14.92
C VAL A 408 -19.13 27.36 -15.19
N GLU A 409 -18.99 28.59 -15.70
CA GLU A 409 -20.11 29.47 -16.09
C GLU A 409 -19.91 29.99 -17.50
N GLY A 410 -20.67 29.46 -18.46
CA GLY A 410 -20.43 29.72 -19.88
C GLY A 410 -19.03 29.27 -20.27
N ASN A 411 -18.19 30.21 -20.71
CA ASN A 411 -16.78 29.96 -21.08
C ASN A 411 -15.78 30.31 -19.98
N GLN A 412 -16.25 30.66 -18.79
CA GLN A 412 -15.39 31.05 -17.67
C GLN A 412 -15.23 29.90 -16.68
N ILE A 413 -13.98 29.64 -16.29
CA ILE A 413 -13.62 28.65 -15.28
C ILE A 413 -13.24 29.40 -14.00
N PHE A 414 -13.82 28.99 -12.87
CA PHE A 414 -13.54 29.54 -11.56
C PHE A 414 -12.94 28.46 -10.66
N ILE A 415 -11.81 28.77 -10.02
CA ILE A 415 -11.16 27.91 -9.02
C ILE A 415 -11.11 28.69 -7.71
N ASN A 416 -11.69 28.14 -6.65
CA ASN A 416 -11.82 28.84 -5.35
C ASN A 416 -12.47 30.23 -5.50
N ASP A 417 -13.54 30.30 -6.32
CA ASP A 417 -14.29 31.52 -6.65
C ASP A 417 -13.49 32.63 -7.37
N GLN A 418 -12.30 32.31 -7.88
CA GLN A 418 -11.49 33.21 -8.70
C GLN A 418 -11.48 32.75 -10.15
N LEU A 419 -11.63 33.69 -11.09
CA LEU A 419 -11.50 33.42 -12.52
C LEU A 419 -10.10 32.86 -12.81
N ALA A 420 -10.04 31.72 -13.49
CA ALA A 420 -8.82 30.98 -13.77
C ALA A 420 -8.70 30.63 -15.26
N ASP A 421 -7.59 31.04 -15.87
CA ASP A 421 -7.16 30.67 -17.23
C ASP A 421 -6.07 29.60 -17.23
N SER A 422 -5.61 29.20 -16.04
CA SER A 422 -4.51 28.28 -15.83
C SER A 422 -4.59 27.64 -14.44
N TYR A 423 -3.89 26.52 -14.29
CA TYR A 423 -3.79 25.82 -13.01
C TYR A 423 -2.37 25.37 -12.74
N THR A 424 -1.88 25.58 -11.51
CA THR A 424 -0.56 25.15 -11.05
C THR A 424 -0.70 23.97 -10.09
N PHE A 425 -0.09 22.84 -10.43
CA PHE A 425 -0.21 21.61 -9.65
C PHE A 425 0.58 21.67 -8.34
N LYS A 426 -0.02 21.16 -7.26
CA LYS A 426 0.58 21.12 -5.90
C LYS A 426 1.42 19.87 -5.65
N GLN A 427 1.25 18.82 -6.45
CA GLN A 427 2.02 17.57 -6.32
C GLN A 427 2.35 16.93 -7.67
N ASP A 428 3.25 15.94 -7.64
CA ASP A 428 3.57 15.11 -8.81
C ASP A 428 2.50 14.05 -9.05
N TYR A 429 2.29 13.75 -10.34
CA TYR A 429 1.35 12.74 -10.80
C TYR A 429 2.02 11.69 -11.66
N TYR A 430 1.37 10.53 -11.75
CA TYR A 430 1.91 9.37 -12.45
C TYR A 430 0.83 8.69 -13.29
N TRP A 431 1.28 8.05 -14.38
CA TRP A 431 0.44 7.21 -15.22
C TRP A 431 0.78 5.75 -14.98
N MET A 432 -0.19 4.99 -14.47
CA MET A 432 -0.01 3.61 -14.04
C MET A 432 -0.73 2.68 -15.02
N MET A 433 -0.03 1.72 -15.62
CA MET A 433 -0.61 0.76 -16.57
C MET A 433 -0.25 -0.69 -16.21
N GLY A 434 -1.17 -1.60 -16.50
CA GLY A 434 -0.87 -3.04 -16.44
C GLY A 434 -0.01 -3.46 -17.64
N ASP A 435 0.72 -4.56 -17.47
CA ASP A 435 1.44 -5.19 -18.57
C ASP A 435 0.47 -6.01 -19.44
N ASN A 436 -0.62 -6.47 -18.84
CA ASN A 436 -1.73 -7.09 -19.54
C ASN A 436 -2.69 -6.01 -20.07
N ARG A 437 -2.41 -5.48 -21.25
CA ARG A 437 -3.00 -4.24 -21.78
C ARG A 437 -4.51 -4.32 -21.99
N HIS A 438 -5.07 -5.48 -22.34
CA HIS A 438 -6.53 -5.64 -22.54
C HIS A 438 -7.24 -6.29 -21.35
N ASN A 439 -6.52 -6.63 -20.27
CA ASN A 439 -7.09 -7.16 -19.04
C ASN A 439 -6.56 -6.42 -17.81
N SER A 440 -6.51 -5.09 -17.90
CA SER A 440 -6.03 -4.23 -16.83
C SER A 440 -6.87 -2.97 -16.75
N GLU A 441 -7.71 -2.90 -15.73
CA GLU A 441 -8.23 -1.63 -15.24
C GLU A 441 -7.04 -0.85 -14.65
N ASP A 442 -6.70 0.28 -15.27
CA ASP A 442 -5.53 1.11 -14.97
C ASP A 442 -5.77 2.60 -15.31
N SER A 443 -4.73 3.45 -15.32
CA SER A 443 -4.88 4.90 -15.54
C SER A 443 -5.60 5.27 -16.83
N ARG A 444 -5.67 4.39 -17.83
CA ARG A 444 -6.51 4.61 -19.02
C ARG A 444 -8.00 4.75 -18.68
N TYR A 445 -8.45 4.21 -17.56
CA TYR A 445 -9.87 4.21 -17.15
C TYR A 445 -10.16 5.26 -16.09
N TRP A 446 -9.22 5.56 -15.19
CA TRP A 446 -9.47 6.49 -14.07
C TRP A 446 -8.60 7.75 -14.07
N GLY A 447 -7.63 7.84 -14.97
CA GLY A 447 -6.69 8.96 -15.08
C GLY A 447 -5.48 8.86 -14.15
N TYR A 448 -5.03 10.02 -13.69
CA TYR A 448 -3.77 10.18 -12.98
C TYR A 448 -3.76 9.56 -11.58
N VAL A 449 -2.59 9.10 -11.15
CA VAL A 449 -2.33 8.68 -9.76
C VAL A 449 -1.50 9.76 -9.07
N PRO A 450 -2.01 10.43 -8.03
CA PRO A 450 -1.23 11.43 -7.29
C PRO A 450 -0.16 10.78 -6.41
N TYR A 451 0.92 11.52 -6.15
CA TYR A 451 2.02 11.05 -5.31
C TYR A 451 1.59 10.66 -3.88
N ASP A 452 0.61 11.34 -3.31
CA ASP A 452 0.07 11.01 -1.98
C ASP A 452 -0.61 9.60 -1.90
N HIS A 453 -1.02 9.04 -3.04
CA HIS A 453 -1.57 7.69 -3.14
C HIS A 453 -0.49 6.60 -3.23
N VAL A 454 0.77 6.95 -3.53
CA VAL A 454 1.87 5.97 -3.64
C VAL A 454 2.14 5.31 -2.29
N VAL A 455 2.17 3.98 -2.27
CA VAL A 455 2.47 3.18 -1.07
C VAL A 455 3.93 2.76 -1.04
N GLY A 456 4.46 2.22 -2.13
CA GLY A 456 5.83 1.70 -2.14
C GLY A 456 6.21 0.91 -3.39
N LYS A 457 7.43 0.39 -3.37
CA LYS A 457 8.04 -0.40 -4.45
C LYS A 457 8.00 -1.88 -4.10
N PRO A 458 7.39 -2.75 -4.91
CA PRO A 458 7.61 -4.19 -4.82
C PRO A 458 9.08 -4.51 -5.06
N VAL A 459 9.72 -5.18 -4.10
CA VAL A 459 11.16 -5.48 -4.18
C VAL A 459 11.44 -6.98 -4.29
N PHE A 460 10.57 -7.82 -3.73
CA PHE A 460 10.87 -9.24 -3.55
C PHE A 460 9.60 -10.10 -3.57
N ILE A 461 9.69 -11.26 -4.23
CA ILE A 461 8.69 -12.33 -4.22
C ILE A 461 9.17 -13.37 -3.21
N TRP A 462 8.51 -13.45 -2.05
CA TRP A 462 8.92 -14.40 -1.00
C TRP A 462 8.24 -15.77 -1.13
N MET A 463 7.08 -15.82 -1.78
CA MET A 463 6.35 -17.05 -2.11
C MET A 463 5.58 -16.86 -3.42
N SER A 464 5.30 -17.95 -4.13
CA SER A 464 4.44 -17.93 -5.31
C SER A 464 3.65 -19.23 -5.40
N TRP A 465 2.34 -19.09 -5.56
CA TRP A 465 1.38 -20.20 -5.56
C TRP A 465 0.57 -20.21 -6.85
N ASP A 466 0.50 -21.38 -7.49
CA ASP A 466 -0.27 -21.63 -8.69
C ASP A 466 -1.50 -22.47 -8.38
N SER A 467 -2.67 -21.83 -8.41
CA SER A 467 -3.94 -22.53 -8.19
C SER A 467 -4.34 -23.42 -9.36
N ASN A 468 -3.82 -23.16 -10.56
CA ASN A 468 -4.17 -23.84 -11.81
C ASN A 468 -3.28 -25.05 -12.11
N ALA A 469 -2.13 -25.17 -11.43
CA ALA A 469 -1.23 -26.31 -11.60
C ALA A 469 -1.86 -27.63 -11.11
N ASN A 470 -1.62 -28.69 -11.88
CA ASN A 470 -2.01 -30.06 -11.54
C ASN A 470 -1.04 -30.67 -10.52
N GLY A 471 -1.59 -31.17 -9.40
CA GLY A 471 -0.82 -31.80 -8.32
C GLY A 471 -0.31 -30.80 -7.28
N ILE A 472 -0.40 -31.17 -5.99
CA ILE A 472 -0.14 -30.24 -4.87
C ILE A 472 1.30 -29.71 -4.83
N MET A 473 2.28 -30.54 -5.24
CA MET A 473 3.70 -30.17 -5.25
C MET A 473 4.05 -29.19 -6.38
N ASN A 474 3.26 -29.18 -7.46
CA ASN A 474 3.46 -28.28 -8.60
C ASN A 474 2.78 -26.92 -8.39
N LYS A 475 1.97 -26.78 -7.33
CA LYS A 475 1.36 -25.50 -6.97
C LYS A 475 2.36 -24.49 -6.41
N ILE A 476 3.55 -24.92 -6.00
CA ILE A 476 4.61 -24.00 -5.57
C ILE A 476 5.52 -23.72 -6.77
N ARG A 477 5.62 -22.44 -7.16
CA ARG A 477 6.51 -21.97 -8.23
C ARG A 477 7.92 -21.74 -7.68
N TRP A 478 8.68 -22.82 -7.49
CA TRP A 478 9.99 -22.83 -6.83
C TRP A 478 11.01 -21.87 -7.46
N GLU A 479 10.94 -21.68 -8.77
CA GLU A 479 11.77 -20.74 -9.54
C GLU A 479 11.47 -19.27 -9.28
N ARG A 480 10.33 -18.96 -8.64
CA ARG A 480 9.93 -17.60 -8.24
C ARG A 480 10.15 -17.33 -6.76
N LEU A 481 10.30 -18.35 -5.93
CA LEU A 481 10.57 -18.17 -4.51
C LEU A 481 11.87 -17.39 -4.33
N PHE A 482 11.81 -16.37 -3.48
CA PHE A 482 12.95 -15.54 -3.09
C PHE A 482 13.60 -14.84 -4.30
N THR A 483 12.78 -14.22 -5.14
CA THR A 483 13.22 -13.56 -6.38
C THR A 483 12.99 -12.06 -6.31
N THR A 484 13.86 -11.25 -6.92
CA THR A 484 13.63 -9.80 -7.02
C THR A 484 12.54 -9.47 -8.04
N VAL A 485 11.70 -8.47 -7.74
CA VAL A 485 10.66 -8.02 -8.67
C VAL A 485 11.29 -7.20 -9.82
N GLY A 486 12.06 -6.17 -9.47
CA GLY A 486 12.81 -5.36 -10.43
C GLY A 486 14.25 -5.84 -10.63
N GLY A 487 14.93 -5.20 -11.58
CA GLY A 487 16.33 -5.48 -11.93
C GLY A 487 16.48 -5.83 -13.41
N GLU A 488 17.73 -5.86 -13.86
CA GLU A 488 18.08 -6.21 -15.23
C GLU A 488 18.13 -7.74 -15.41
N GLY A 489 17.98 -8.18 -16.66
CA GLY A 489 18.03 -9.59 -17.04
C GLY A 489 16.91 -10.46 -16.45
N LYS A 490 17.10 -11.78 -16.54
CA LYS A 490 16.11 -12.76 -16.09
C LYS A 490 16.00 -12.76 -14.55
N PRO A 491 14.79 -12.96 -13.99
CA PRO A 491 14.63 -13.15 -12.55
C PRO A 491 15.43 -14.36 -12.05
N VAL A 492 16.10 -14.22 -10.90
CA VAL A 492 16.90 -15.28 -10.26
C VAL A 492 16.33 -15.59 -8.88
N SER A 493 16.01 -16.87 -8.64
CA SER A 493 15.61 -17.36 -7.32
C SER A 493 16.81 -17.50 -6.41
N TYR A 494 16.76 -16.84 -5.25
CA TYR A 494 17.75 -16.97 -4.19
C TYR A 494 17.41 -18.04 -3.16
N PHE A 495 16.33 -18.80 -3.36
CA PHE A 495 15.82 -19.75 -2.37
C PHE A 495 16.84 -20.84 -2.02
N LYS A 496 17.52 -21.42 -3.03
CA LYS A 496 18.54 -22.45 -2.82
C LYS A 496 19.71 -21.92 -1.99
N TYR A 497 20.20 -20.72 -2.29
CA TYR A 497 21.27 -20.08 -1.53
C TYR A 497 20.86 -19.79 -0.09
N PHE A 498 19.62 -19.34 0.12
CA PHE A 498 19.06 -19.13 1.46
C PHE A 498 19.04 -20.43 2.28
N VAL A 499 18.57 -21.54 1.70
CA VAL A 499 18.54 -22.86 2.38
C VAL A 499 19.96 -23.35 2.71
N ILE A 500 20.92 -23.17 1.79
CA ILE A 500 22.33 -23.52 2.03
C ILE A 500 22.91 -22.70 3.20
N LEU A 501 22.72 -21.38 3.20
CA LEU A 501 23.17 -20.50 4.28
C LEU A 501 22.52 -20.86 5.61
N LEU A 502 21.22 -21.15 5.60
CA LEU A 502 20.47 -21.55 6.79
C LEU A 502 20.98 -22.88 7.36
N GLY A 503 21.20 -23.88 6.51
CA GLY A 503 21.79 -25.16 6.89
C GLY A 503 23.21 -25.00 7.45
N GLY A 504 24.04 -24.18 6.81
CA GLY A 504 25.38 -23.84 7.29
C GLY A 504 25.35 -23.13 8.65
N TRP A 505 24.40 -22.22 8.87
CA TRP A 505 24.20 -21.55 10.14
C TRP A 505 23.78 -22.51 11.26
N PHE A 506 22.85 -23.44 10.98
CA PHE A 506 22.45 -24.46 11.94
C PHE A 506 23.62 -25.38 12.30
N LEU A 507 24.41 -25.81 11.31
CA LEU A 507 25.60 -26.62 11.53
C LEU A 507 26.66 -25.88 12.36
N PHE A 508 26.94 -24.62 12.02
CA PHE A 508 27.86 -23.76 12.78
C PHE A 508 27.38 -23.57 14.23
N SER A 509 26.10 -23.28 14.43
CA SER A 509 25.49 -23.11 15.76
C SER A 509 25.57 -24.39 16.59
N TYR A 510 25.34 -25.55 15.96
CA TYR A 510 25.48 -26.86 16.59
C TYR A 510 26.92 -27.13 17.03
N ILE A 511 27.90 -26.96 16.13
CA ILE A 511 29.33 -27.15 16.44
C ILE A 511 29.78 -26.21 17.55
N ARG A 512 29.41 -24.92 17.48
CA ARG A 512 29.74 -23.91 18.49
C ARG A 512 29.18 -24.27 19.87
N LYS A 513 27.94 -24.76 19.94
CA LYS A 513 27.34 -25.21 21.20
C LYS A 513 28.06 -26.44 21.77
N LYS A 514 28.46 -27.38 20.91
CA LYS A 514 29.22 -28.58 21.31
C LYS A 514 30.59 -28.20 21.89
N ARG A 515 31.33 -27.28 21.24
CA ARG A 515 32.63 -26.76 21.71
C ARG A 515 32.57 -25.89 22.97
N LYS A 516 31.40 -25.39 23.37
CA LYS A 516 31.22 -24.70 24.65
C LYS A 516 30.88 -25.65 25.80
N LYS A 517 30.50 -26.89 25.48
CA LYS A 517 30.14 -27.93 26.46
C LYS A 517 31.27 -28.93 26.70
N ALA A 518 32.14 -29.13 25.70
CA ALA A 518 33.47 -29.71 25.86
C ALA A 518 34.43 -28.62 26.34
#